data_AF-A0A2S6RLF2-F1
#
_entry.id   AF-A0A2S6RLF2-F1
#
_cell.length_a   1.000
_cell.length_b   1.000
_cell.length_c   1.000
_cell.angle_alpha   90.00
_cell.angle_beta   90.00
_cell.angle_gamma   90.00
#
_symmetry.space_group_name_H-M   'P 1'
#
loop_
_entity.id
_entity.type
_entity.pdbx_description
1 polymer ?
#
loop_
_entity_poly.entity_id
_entity_poly.type
_entity_poly.pdbx_seq_one_letter_code
_entity_poly.pdbx_strand_id
1 'polypeptide(L)'
;MKLGVLSPDQDCPLRELLERYAREVTPSKRSASKEDLRINKLCKHRIAGIRLSNLTSHHIAKYRDERLEAVSGTTVVKDLSILSLVIKTATTEWGFKLPSNPVVPVKKPKENKAR
;
A
#
# COMPACT_ATOMS: atom_id res chain seq x y z
N MET A 1 0.30 -19.76 22.07
CA MET A 1 -0.09 -19.18 20.76
C MET A 1 1.12 -18.45 20.19
N LYS A 2 1.84 -19.05 19.23
CA LYS A 2 3.03 -18.45 18.62
C LYS A 2 2.56 -17.49 17.52
N LEU A 3 2.69 -16.18 17.75
CA LEU A 3 2.51 -15.15 16.73
C LEU A 3 3.44 -15.47 15.55
N GLY A 4 2.84 -15.60 14.36
CA GLY A 4 3.50 -16.03 13.14
C GLY A 4 4.69 -15.15 12.81
N VAL A 5 5.88 -15.73 12.91
CA VAL A 5 7.12 -15.13 12.46
C VAL A 5 7.10 -15.18 10.93
N LEU A 6 7.30 -14.03 10.28
CA LEU A 6 7.60 -13.96 8.84
C LEU A 6 8.78 -14.90 8.57
N SER A 7 8.64 -15.83 7.64
CA SER A 7 9.78 -16.63 7.20
C SER A 7 10.84 -15.69 6.56
N PRO A 8 12.14 -15.89 6.79
CA PRO A 8 13.21 -15.00 6.31
C PRO A 8 13.23 -14.79 4.79
N ASP A 9 12.61 -15.69 4.03
CA ASP A 9 12.42 -15.65 2.58
C ASP A 9 11.32 -14.70 2.10
N GLN A 10 10.53 -14.09 3.00
CA GLN A 10 9.38 -13.24 2.63
C GLN A 10 9.32 -11.89 3.36
N ASP A 11 10.48 -11.27 3.57
CA ASP A 11 10.56 -9.87 3.99
C ASP A 11 11.26 -9.03 2.90
N CYS A 12 10.48 -8.17 2.25
CA CYS A 12 10.98 -7.24 1.24
C CYS A 12 10.50 -5.81 1.53
N PRO A 13 11.10 -4.78 0.90
CA PRO A 13 10.56 -3.43 0.94
C PRO A 13 9.18 -3.38 0.26
N LEU A 14 8.28 -2.56 0.78
CA LEU A 14 6.96 -2.31 0.17
C LEU A 14 7.05 -1.90 -1.32
N ARG A 15 8.14 -1.22 -1.70
CA ARG A 15 8.49 -0.90 -3.09
C ARG A 15 8.42 -2.12 -4.00
N GLU A 16 8.98 -3.25 -3.57
CA GLU A 16 9.09 -4.44 -4.41
C GLU A 16 7.70 -5.04 -4.69
N LEU A 17 6.83 -5.06 -3.66
CA LEU A 17 5.43 -5.44 -3.86
C LEU A 17 4.69 -4.49 -4.79
N LEU A 18 4.91 -3.19 -4.65
CA LEU A 18 4.29 -2.16 -5.49
C LEU A 18 4.69 -2.34 -6.96
N GLU A 19 5.98 -2.51 -7.23
CA GLU A 19 6.52 -2.72 -8.57
C GLU A 19 6.05 -4.05 -9.16
N ARG A 20 6.00 -5.12 -8.36
CA ARG A 20 5.43 -6.39 -8.78
C ARG A 20 3.95 -6.26 -9.14
N TYR A 21 3.18 -5.54 -8.32
CA TYR A 21 1.75 -5.29 -8.58
C TYR A 21 1.54 -4.53 -9.89
N ALA A 22 2.37 -3.51 -10.15
CA ALA A 22 2.34 -2.75 -11.40
C ALA A 22 2.63 -3.62 -12.63
N ARG A 23 3.51 -4.62 -12.50
CA ARG A 23 3.85 -5.53 -13.61
C ARG A 23 2.84 -6.65 -13.82
N GLU A 24 2.35 -7.27 -12.74
CA GLU A 24 1.56 -8.51 -12.82
C GLU A 24 0.05 -8.25 -12.82
N VAL A 25 -0.42 -7.21 -12.12
CA VAL A 25 -1.86 -7.02 -11.86
C VAL A 25 -2.41 -5.80 -12.59
N THR A 26 -1.73 -4.66 -12.48
CA THR A 26 -2.20 -3.38 -13.04
C THR A 26 -2.48 -3.41 -14.56
N PRO A 27 -1.71 -4.10 -15.43
CA PRO A 27 -1.94 -4.07 -16.88
C PRO A 27 -3.28 -4.69 -17.31
N SER A 28 -3.82 -5.61 -16.50
CA SER A 28 -5.12 -6.25 -16.78
C SER A 28 -6.33 -5.34 -16.51
N LYS A 29 -6.13 -4.20 -15.82
CA LYS A 29 -7.21 -3.32 -15.39
C LYS A 29 -7.51 -2.23 -16.42
N ARG A 30 -8.78 -1.90 -16.57
CA ARG A 30 -9.22 -0.71 -17.35
C ARG A 30 -8.59 0.61 -16.87
N SER A 31 -8.17 0.67 -15.61
CA SER A 31 -7.54 1.84 -15.00
C SER A 31 -6.00 1.77 -14.96
N ALA A 32 -5.37 0.88 -15.72
CA ALA A 32 -3.93 0.60 -15.69
C ALA A 32 -3.07 1.87 -15.64
N SER A 33 -3.21 2.77 -16.61
CA SER A 33 -2.36 3.97 -16.71
C SER A 33 -2.46 4.90 -15.49
N LYS A 34 -3.67 5.06 -14.92
CA LYS A 34 -3.86 5.90 -13.73
C LYS A 34 -3.32 5.23 -12.47
N GLU A 35 -3.42 3.91 -12.40
CA GLU A 35 -2.92 3.11 -11.30
C GLU A 35 -1.38 3.07 -11.30
N ASP A 36 -0.75 2.84 -12.47
CA ASP A 36 0.71 2.90 -12.66
C ASP A 36 1.29 4.24 -12.23
N LEU A 37 0.68 5.35 -12.64
CA LEU A 37 1.13 6.69 -12.21
C LEU A 37 1.08 6.85 -10.68
N ARG A 38 0.10 6.24 -10.00
CA ARG A 38 0.03 6.27 -8.53
C ARG A 38 1.02 5.33 -7.89
N ILE A 39 1.17 4.11 -8.40
CA ILE A 39 2.16 3.16 -7.90
C ILE A 39 3.56 3.77 -8.00
N ASN A 40 3.89 4.39 -9.14
CA ASN A 40 5.16 5.09 -9.31
C ASN A 40 5.36 6.23 -8.30
N LYS A 41 4.30 6.97 -7.95
CA LYS A 41 4.36 8.00 -6.89
C LYS A 41 4.55 7.39 -5.51
N LEU A 42 3.86 6.28 -5.20
CA LEU A 42 4.03 5.54 -3.96
C LEU A 42 5.45 5.00 -3.83
N CYS A 43 6.02 4.43 -4.90
CA CYS A 43 7.40 3.98 -4.95
C CYS A 43 8.39 5.13 -4.66
N LYS A 44 8.11 6.36 -5.09
CA LYS A 44 8.98 7.51 -4.79
C LYS A 44 8.86 8.01 -3.35
N HIS A 45 7.81 7.62 -2.63
CA HIS A 45 7.60 8.02 -1.25
C HIS A 45 8.40 7.16 -0.27
N ARG A 46 8.78 7.74 0.88
CA ARG A 46 9.58 7.08 1.93
C ARG A 46 8.94 5.78 2.46
N ILE A 47 7.61 5.72 2.46
CA ILE A 47 6.84 4.53 2.87
C ILE A 47 7.21 3.28 2.06
N ALA A 48 7.57 3.43 0.78
CA ALA A 48 7.94 2.30 -0.07
C ALA A 48 9.29 1.67 0.34
N GLY A 49 10.15 2.40 1.05
CA GLY A 49 11.41 1.87 1.58
C GLY A 49 11.23 1.03 2.85
N ILE A 50 10.04 1.04 3.47
CA ILE A 50 9.78 0.29 4.69
C ILE A 50 9.60 -1.19 4.33
N ARG A 51 10.34 -2.05 5.03
CA ARG A 51 10.21 -3.51 4.92
C ARG A 51 8.86 -3.97 5.47
N LEU A 52 8.29 -5.02 4.88
CA LEU A 52 6.97 -5.54 5.28
C LEU A 52 6.94 -5.99 6.74
N SER A 53 8.05 -6.54 7.25
CA SER A 53 8.22 -6.87 8.67
C SER A 53 8.05 -5.67 9.62
N ASN A 54 8.41 -4.47 9.15
CA ASN A 54 8.35 -3.22 9.92
C ASN A 54 7.15 -2.34 9.53
N LEU A 55 6.36 -2.73 8.52
CA LEU A 55 5.25 -1.92 8.05
C LEU A 55 4.08 -2.01 9.05
N THR A 56 3.73 -0.89 9.66
CA THR A 56 2.71 -0.81 10.71
C THR A 56 1.63 0.20 10.34
N SER A 57 0.49 0.15 11.03
CA SER A 57 -0.58 1.13 10.86
C SER A 57 -0.12 2.56 11.15
N HIS A 58 0.86 2.75 12.05
CA HIS A 58 1.48 4.05 12.31
C HIS A 58 2.18 4.61 11.06
N HIS A 59 2.94 3.78 10.34
CA HIS A 59 3.58 4.19 9.08
C HIS A 59 2.55 4.60 8.01
N ILE A 60 1.43 3.88 7.93
CA ILE A 60 0.34 4.21 7.00
C ILE A 60 -0.38 5.51 7.42
N ALA A 61 -0.64 5.71 8.71
CA ALA A 61 -1.26 6.94 9.21
C ALA A 61 -0.37 8.16 8.98
N LYS A 62 0.94 8.03 9.23
CA LYS A 62 1.92 9.08 8.93
C LYS A 62 1.94 9.41 7.44
N TYR A 63 1.94 8.40 6.57
CA TYR A 63 1.81 8.60 5.13
C TYR A 63 0.53 9.37 4.77
N ARG A 64 -0.61 8.99 5.33
CA ARG A 64 -1.88 9.69 5.10
C ARG A 64 -1.76 11.16 5.47
N ASP A 65 -1.24 11.46 6.65
CA ASP A 65 -1.16 12.83 7.18
C ASP A 65 -0.19 13.68 6.34
N GLU A 66 1.01 13.18 6.04
CA GLU A 66 1.98 13.84 5.15
C GLU A 66 1.40 14.12 3.75
N ARG A 67 0.57 13.22 3.23
CA ARG A 67 -0.06 13.39 1.90
C ARG A 67 -1.20 14.39 1.91
N LEU A 68 -1.95 14.50 3.02
CA LEU A 68 -3.05 15.46 3.14
C LEU A 68 -2.58 16.92 3.08
N GLU A 69 -1.32 17.19 3.44
CA GLU A 69 -0.71 18.51 3.28
C GLU A 69 -0.50 18.91 1.81
N ALA A 70 -0.45 17.94 0.89
CA ALA A 70 -0.10 18.19 -0.50
C ALA A 70 -1.20 17.86 -1.51
N VAL A 71 -2.18 17.01 -1.16
CA VAL A 71 -3.25 16.58 -2.07
C VAL A 71 -4.60 16.43 -1.40
N SER A 72 -5.67 16.41 -2.22
CA SER A 72 -7.03 16.18 -1.74
C SER A 72 -7.21 14.85 -0.99
N GLY A 73 -8.17 14.81 -0.07
CA GLY A 73 -8.55 13.59 0.65
C GLY A 73 -8.93 12.43 -0.28
N THR A 74 -9.62 12.72 -1.40
CA THR A 74 -9.94 11.72 -2.42
C THR A 74 -8.69 11.10 -3.06
N THR A 75 -7.62 11.87 -3.24
CA THR A 75 -6.33 11.32 -3.72
C THR A 75 -5.72 10.41 -2.66
N VAL A 76 -5.71 10.81 -1.40
CA VAL A 76 -5.17 10.00 -0.30
C VAL A 76 -5.94 8.69 -0.12
N VAL A 77 -7.28 8.73 -0.20
CA VAL A 77 -8.11 7.51 -0.16
C VAL A 77 -7.71 6.53 -1.27
N LYS A 78 -7.44 7.04 -2.47
CA LYS A 78 -7.02 6.22 -3.60
C LYS A 78 -5.63 5.63 -3.42
N ASP A 79 -4.69 6.40 -2.88
CA ASP A 79 -3.34 5.92 -2.53
C ASP A 79 -3.43 4.80 -1.47
N LEU A 80 -4.20 5.01 -0.39
CA LEU A 80 -4.44 4.00 0.65
C LEU A 80 -5.14 2.75 0.09
N SER A 81 -6.03 2.91 -0.88
CA SER A 81 -6.72 1.78 -1.51
C SER A 81 -5.75 0.91 -2.30
N ILE A 82 -4.82 1.50 -3.07
CA ILE A 82 -3.76 0.74 -3.76
C ILE A 82 -2.88 0.00 -2.77
N LEU A 83 -2.41 0.68 -1.71
CA LEU A 83 -1.60 0.04 -0.66
C LEU A 83 -2.33 -1.16 -0.04
N SER A 84 -3.62 -1.00 0.25
CA SER A 84 -4.43 -2.09 0.80
C SER A 84 -4.57 -3.26 -0.17
N LEU A 85 -4.75 -3.00 -1.48
CA LEU A 85 -4.85 -4.04 -2.50
C LEU A 85 -3.52 -4.79 -2.69
N VAL A 86 -2.41 -4.06 -2.77
CA VAL A 86 -1.07 -4.64 -2.93
C VAL A 86 -0.73 -5.57 -1.78
N ILE A 87 -0.96 -5.14 -0.54
CA ILE A 87 -0.72 -5.96 0.65
C ILE A 87 -1.65 -7.17 0.66
N LYS A 88 -2.92 -7.00 0.29
CA LYS A 88 -3.86 -8.12 0.19
C LYS A 88 -3.38 -9.15 -0.82
N THR A 89 -3.07 -8.74 -2.05
CA THR A 89 -2.56 -9.63 -3.11
C THR A 89 -1.26 -10.32 -2.68
N ALA A 90 -0.35 -9.61 -2.00
CA ALA A 90 0.85 -10.22 -1.48
C ALA A 90 0.55 -11.35 -0.50
N THR A 91 -0.41 -11.14 0.41
CA THR A 91 -0.82 -12.16 1.39
C THR A 91 -1.62 -13.32 0.80
N THR A 92 -2.46 -13.07 -0.21
CA THR A 92 -3.38 -14.08 -0.74
C THR A 92 -2.82 -14.86 -1.93
N GLU A 93 -2.01 -14.22 -2.77
CA GLU A 93 -1.55 -14.79 -4.05
C GLU A 93 -0.05 -15.02 -4.09
N TRP A 94 0.76 -14.14 -3.46
CA TRP A 94 2.23 -14.26 -3.49
C TRP A 94 2.82 -14.94 -2.27
N GLY A 95 1.96 -15.40 -1.35
CA GLY A 95 2.34 -16.20 -0.19
C GLY A 95 2.91 -15.44 1.00
N PHE A 96 3.04 -14.10 0.94
CA PHE A 96 3.62 -13.29 2.02
C PHE A 96 2.81 -13.39 3.31
N LYS A 97 3.43 -13.83 4.40
CA LYS A 97 2.75 -14.03 5.69
C LYS A 97 2.75 -12.79 6.57
N LEU A 98 1.96 -11.77 6.22
CA LEU A 98 1.75 -10.63 7.12
C LEU A 98 0.67 -10.97 8.16
N PRO A 99 0.87 -10.62 9.45
CA PRO A 99 -0.10 -10.94 10.51
C PRO A 99 -1.43 -10.21 10.32
N SER A 100 -1.41 -9.01 9.73
CA SER A 100 -2.61 -8.27 9.34
C SER A 100 -2.26 -7.22 8.28
N ASN A 101 -3.26 -6.68 7.60
CA ASN A 101 -3.08 -5.56 6.69
C ASN A 101 -3.02 -4.24 7.49
N PRO A 102 -1.87 -3.54 7.53
CA PRO A 102 -1.69 -2.33 8.34
C PRO A 102 -2.52 -1.14 7.85
N VAL A 103 -3.12 -1.21 6.66
CA VAL A 103 -3.97 -0.15 6.10
C VAL A 103 -5.39 -0.19 6.66
N VAL A 104 -5.91 -1.38 7.00
CA VAL A 104 -7.29 -1.58 7.48
C VAL A 104 -7.63 -0.74 8.73
N PRO A 105 -6.81 -0.71 9.78
CA PRO A 105 -7.13 0.08 10.98
C PRO A 105 -6.99 1.59 10.78
N VAL A 106 -6.45 2.06 9.65
CA VAL A 106 -6.19 3.49 9.42
C VAL A 106 -7.47 4.16 8.94
N LYS A 107 -7.93 5.15 9.72
CA LYS A 107 -9.07 5.98 9.35
C LYS A 107 -8.78 6.72 8.03
N LYS A 108 -9.62 6.47 7.03
CA LYS A 108 -9.58 7.17 5.75
C LYS A 108 -9.99 8.64 5.93
N PRO A 109 -9.34 9.60 5.24
CA PRO A 109 -9.74 11.00 5.31
C PRO A 109 -11.11 11.21 4.66
N LYS A 110 -11.75 12.35 4.98
CA LYS A 110 -12.99 12.74 4.29
C LYS A 110 -12.68 12.96 2.81
N GLU A 111 -13.45 12.31 1.95
CA GLU A 111 -13.38 12.57 0.51
C GLU A 111 -13.96 13.96 0.23
N ASN A 112 -13.36 14.68 -0.72
CA ASN A 112 -13.91 15.96 -1.15
C ASN A 112 -15.26 15.69 -1.84
N LYS A 113 -16.26 16.56 -1.58
CA LYS A 113 -17.53 16.52 -2.31
C LYS A 113 -17.24 16.60 -3.81
N ALA A 114 -17.90 15.75 -4.60
CA ALA A 114 -17.90 15.89 -6.05
C ALA A 114 -18.41 17.30 -6.41
N ARG A 115 -17.70 17.98 -7.30
CA ARG A 115 -18.11 19.27 -7.85
C ARG A 115 -19.04 19.03 -9.03
#